data_AF-A0A7Y6YZM3-F1
#
_entry.id   AF-A0A7Y6YZM3-F1
#
_cell.length_a   1.000
_cell.length_b   1.000
_cell.length_c   1.000
_cell.angle_alpha   90.00
_cell.angle_beta   90.00
_cell.angle_gamma   90.00
#
_symmetry.space_group_name_H-M   'P 1'
#
loop_
_entity.id
_entity.type
_entity.pdbx_description
1 polymer ?
#
loop_
_entity_poly.entity_id
_entity_poly.type
_entity_poly.pdbx_seq_one_letter_code
_entity_poly.pdbx_strand_id
1 'polypeptide(L)'
;MFEMPPYWDCPSCESSNTFGVLSVYEKSYKRRCKACRYSQNFLLPDVDKKVIYVDQFVISNLFHHRDNPDQESHHRPFWEALDQQIQRLLLLQVAVFPHSNIHQDESLVSRNPDQYRDMYREIGGDTSFNNTEEIEKRQIYDFANSWLLGNGVPEQSFDVDEILHGRRNQWLSLFRVEVNSDFSQFIEEIRTFRNSSSGQLSDLFKIWGQRKPSFQEVQKFEASSFGRTINMQRGELLKKYIMEGDCSFNDIMSQANILNTILFQMFKDGGIEESECMRKITNFFEWEGIEEIPSVRISSYLFAAIARKASNGQKRPPNAGMLNDIRVISNYLPYVDAMFLDKECASYLCEEPLQTDLNYGTQIFSLNNKDEFLAYLKTLEDGVDEETRRLVCDVYGGIPGD
;
A
#
# COMPACT_ATOMS: atom_id res chain seq x y z
N MET A 1 -0.99 -36.65 3.15
CA MET A 1 -0.08 -36.57 4.32
C MET A 1 0.38 -35.11 4.33
N PHE A 2 0.25 -34.41 5.45
CA PHE A 2 0.36 -32.93 5.50
C PHE A 2 1.65 -32.46 6.19
N GLU A 3 2.39 -33.39 6.77
CA GLU A 3 3.66 -33.14 7.42
C GLU A 3 4.73 -32.80 6.38
N MET A 4 5.41 -31.67 6.56
CA MET A 4 6.44 -31.14 5.70
C MET A 4 7.83 -31.37 6.32
N PRO A 5 8.90 -31.50 5.50
CA PRO A 5 10.26 -31.41 6.01
C PRO A 5 10.51 -30.04 6.67
N PRO A 6 11.51 -29.92 7.55
CA PRO A 6 12.47 -30.95 7.96
C PRO A 6 11.89 -32.04 8.84
N TYR A 7 12.35 -33.28 8.64
CA TYR A 7 11.95 -34.41 9.46
C TYR A 7 12.98 -34.70 10.54
N TRP A 8 12.50 -34.97 11.76
CA TRP A 8 13.30 -35.55 12.83
C TRP A 8 12.89 -37.01 13.08
N ASP A 9 13.68 -37.67 13.91
CA ASP A 9 13.31 -38.95 14.50
C ASP A 9 12.15 -38.74 15.49
N CYS A 10 11.17 -39.64 15.48
CA CYS A 10 10.00 -39.47 16.33
C CYS A 10 10.35 -39.75 17.79
N PRO A 11 10.09 -38.82 18.74
CA PRO A 11 10.41 -39.03 20.16
C PRO A 11 9.50 -40.08 20.84
N SER A 12 8.42 -40.51 20.18
CA SER A 12 7.46 -41.48 20.75
C SER A 12 7.60 -42.89 20.20
N CYS A 13 7.85 -43.06 18.89
CA CYS A 13 7.98 -44.39 18.27
C CYS A 13 9.37 -44.65 17.67
N GLU A 14 10.32 -43.72 17.87
CA GLU A 14 11.73 -43.81 17.47
C GLU A 14 11.96 -44.01 15.96
N SER A 15 10.90 -43.91 15.16
CA SER A 15 10.99 -44.08 13.71
C SER A 15 11.73 -42.89 13.09
N SER A 16 12.80 -43.18 12.36
CA SER A 16 13.67 -42.14 11.82
C SER A 16 13.03 -41.33 10.69
N ASN A 17 13.30 -40.03 10.64
CA ASN A 17 12.79 -39.10 9.60
C ASN A 17 11.26 -39.17 9.39
N THR A 18 10.51 -39.25 10.48
CA THR A 18 9.03 -39.31 10.45
C THR A 18 8.35 -38.13 11.10
N PHE A 19 9.06 -37.30 11.88
CA PHE A 19 8.50 -36.22 12.67
C PHE A 19 8.72 -34.86 11.99
N GLY A 20 7.78 -34.49 11.12
CA GLY A 20 7.84 -33.27 10.31
C GLY A 20 6.98 -32.13 10.85
N VAL A 21 7.10 -30.94 10.27
CA VAL A 21 6.31 -29.76 10.61
C VAL A 21 4.91 -29.90 10.02
N LEU A 22 3.89 -29.78 10.86
CA LEU A 22 2.48 -29.89 10.46
C LEU A 22 1.84 -28.53 10.22
N SER A 23 2.15 -27.56 11.08
CA SER A 23 1.55 -26.22 11.03
C SER A 23 2.38 -25.23 11.81
N VAL A 24 2.39 -23.99 11.34
CA VAL A 24 2.98 -22.83 12.03
C VAL A 24 1.82 -21.92 12.46
N TYR A 25 1.93 -21.41 13.68
CA TYR A 25 1.00 -20.48 14.30
C TYR A 25 1.78 -19.23 14.75
N GLU A 26 1.07 -18.21 15.22
CA GLU A 26 1.63 -16.92 15.63
C GLU A 26 2.88 -17.01 16.52
N LYS A 27 2.82 -17.80 17.61
CA LYS A 27 3.91 -17.96 18.59
C LYS A 27 4.39 -19.40 18.78
N SER A 28 4.04 -20.30 17.87
CA SER A 28 4.39 -21.71 18.00
C SER A 28 4.30 -22.45 16.68
N TYR A 29 4.99 -23.59 16.57
CA TYR A 29 4.76 -24.54 15.49
C TYR A 29 4.51 -25.92 16.06
N LYS A 30 3.80 -26.74 15.28
CA LYS A 30 3.46 -28.12 15.63
C LYS A 30 4.17 -29.07 14.70
N ARG A 31 4.79 -30.09 15.27
CA ARG A 31 5.30 -31.24 14.53
C ARG A 31 4.45 -32.46 14.79
N ARG A 32 4.35 -33.34 13.80
CA ARG A 32 3.61 -34.60 13.89
C ARG A 32 4.36 -35.74 13.22
N CYS A 33 4.29 -36.92 13.83
CA CYS A 33 4.85 -38.14 13.27
C CYS A 33 3.92 -38.71 12.21
N LYS A 34 4.42 -38.96 11.01
CA LYS A 34 3.64 -39.60 9.94
C LYS A 34 3.31 -41.07 10.22
N ALA A 35 4.09 -41.74 11.08
CA ALA A 35 3.92 -43.16 11.42
C ALA A 35 2.94 -43.37 12.60
N CYS A 36 3.24 -42.80 13.78
CA CYS A 36 2.44 -43.02 14.99
C CYS A 36 1.47 -41.89 15.33
N ARG A 37 1.45 -40.79 14.55
CA ARG A 37 0.61 -39.60 14.78
C ARG A 37 0.86 -38.81 16.06
N TYR A 38 1.88 -39.19 16.85
CA TYR A 38 2.36 -38.36 17.97
C TYR A 38 2.64 -36.93 17.50
N SER A 39 2.20 -35.94 18.27
CA SER A 39 2.38 -34.53 17.96
C SER A 39 2.95 -33.77 19.15
N GLN A 40 3.78 -32.76 18.87
CA GLN A 40 4.34 -31.87 19.89
C GLN A 40 4.34 -30.43 19.36
N ASN A 41 4.11 -29.48 20.26
CA ASN A 41 4.18 -28.05 19.97
C ASN A 41 5.51 -27.49 20.48
N PHE A 42 6.04 -26.53 19.76
CA PHE A 42 7.29 -25.83 20.05
C PHE A 42 7.02 -24.33 19.99
N LEU A 43 7.65 -23.55 20.87
CA LEU A 43 7.47 -22.10 20.93
C LEU A 43 8.28 -21.41 19.83
N LEU A 44 7.76 -20.29 19.34
CA LEU A 44 8.45 -19.37 18.46
C LEU A 44 8.60 -18.02 19.17
N PRO A 45 9.72 -17.31 18.97
CA PRO A 45 9.90 -15.97 19.50
C PRO A 45 8.97 -14.99 18.79
N ASP A 46 8.70 -13.86 19.46
CA ASP A 46 8.01 -12.73 18.85
C ASP A 46 8.91 -12.11 17.76
N VAL A 47 8.29 -11.62 16.69
CA VAL A 47 8.97 -10.99 15.55
C VAL A 47 8.42 -9.59 15.34
N ASP A 48 9.28 -8.66 14.92
CA ASP A 48 8.88 -7.30 14.54
C ASP A 48 9.34 -6.99 13.12
N LYS A 49 8.46 -7.22 12.15
CA LYS A 49 8.82 -7.20 10.73
C LYS A 49 8.71 -5.81 10.14
N LYS A 50 9.75 -5.35 9.46
CA LYS A 50 9.71 -4.11 8.67
C LYS A 50 8.69 -4.20 7.54
N VAL A 51 7.97 -3.11 7.30
CA VAL A 51 6.98 -3.01 6.24
C VAL A 51 7.55 -2.17 5.11
N ILE A 52 7.73 -2.82 3.95
CA ILE A 52 8.37 -2.20 2.80
C ILE A 52 7.40 -2.21 1.63
N TYR A 53 7.02 -1.03 1.15
CA TYR A 53 6.24 -0.92 -0.08
C TYR A 53 7.15 -1.03 -1.30
N VAL A 54 6.77 -1.88 -2.26
CA VAL A 54 7.42 -1.96 -3.57
C VAL A 54 6.39 -1.67 -4.64
N ASP A 55 6.72 -0.74 -5.53
CA ASP A 55 5.84 -0.28 -6.59
C ASP A 55 5.60 -1.34 -7.68
N GLN A 56 4.52 -1.23 -8.44
CA GLN A 56 4.11 -2.19 -9.48
C GLN A 56 5.19 -2.39 -10.55
N PHE A 57 6.00 -1.37 -10.86
CA PHE A 57 7.10 -1.55 -11.82
C PHE A 57 8.16 -2.52 -11.28
N VAL A 58 8.39 -2.59 -9.96
CA VAL A 58 9.31 -3.56 -9.34
C VAL A 58 8.76 -4.97 -9.55
N ILE A 59 7.49 -5.19 -9.19
CA ILE A 59 6.79 -6.46 -9.41
C ILE A 59 6.88 -6.87 -10.87
N SER A 60 6.69 -5.91 -11.79
CA SER A 60 6.76 -6.17 -13.23
C SER A 60 8.15 -6.60 -13.69
N ASN A 61 9.20 -5.95 -13.19
CA ASN A 61 10.58 -6.31 -13.52
C ASN A 61 11.00 -7.65 -12.90
N LEU A 62 10.57 -7.95 -11.66
CA LEU A 62 10.79 -9.26 -11.03
C LEU A 62 10.09 -10.37 -11.81
N PHE A 63 8.85 -10.14 -12.24
CA PHE A 63 8.11 -11.06 -13.11
C PHE A 63 8.86 -11.33 -14.42
N HIS A 64 9.27 -10.28 -15.14
CA HIS A 64 10.02 -10.44 -16.38
C HIS A 64 11.36 -11.17 -16.18
N HIS A 65 12.04 -10.92 -15.06
CA HIS A 65 13.27 -11.61 -14.71
C HIS A 65 13.05 -13.13 -14.52
N ARG A 66 11.98 -13.53 -13.84
CA ARG A 66 11.64 -14.96 -13.64
C ARG A 66 11.16 -15.65 -14.92
N ASP A 67 10.35 -14.96 -15.73
CA ASP A 67 9.73 -15.52 -16.93
C ASP A 67 10.71 -15.64 -18.12
N ASN A 68 11.71 -14.75 -18.20
CA ASN A 68 12.67 -14.71 -19.31
C ASN A 68 14.12 -14.75 -18.82
N PRO A 69 14.58 -15.90 -18.27
CA PRO A 69 15.90 -16.04 -17.67
C PRO A 69 17.04 -16.00 -18.69
N ASP A 70 16.81 -15.90 -19.99
CA ASP A 70 17.89 -15.74 -20.97
C ASP A 70 18.00 -14.31 -21.53
N GLN A 71 17.07 -13.43 -21.16
CA GLN A 71 17.05 -12.05 -21.66
C GLN A 71 18.05 -11.18 -20.88
N GLU A 72 19.06 -10.65 -21.57
CA GLU A 72 19.98 -9.69 -20.95
C GLU A 72 19.35 -8.31 -20.82
N SER A 73 19.49 -7.69 -19.64
CA SER A 73 19.16 -6.29 -19.40
C SER A 73 20.17 -5.66 -18.44
N HIS A 74 20.41 -4.36 -18.59
CA HIS A 74 21.37 -3.61 -17.75
C HIS A 74 21.07 -3.72 -16.25
N HIS A 75 19.79 -3.85 -15.87
CA HIS A 75 19.36 -3.93 -14.47
C HIS A 75 19.17 -5.37 -13.98
N ARG A 76 19.42 -6.37 -14.82
CA ARG A 76 19.18 -7.77 -14.47
C ARG A 76 19.90 -8.24 -13.21
N PRO A 77 21.20 -7.97 -13.00
CA PRO A 77 21.88 -8.39 -11.77
C PRO A 77 21.24 -7.80 -10.50
N PHE A 78 20.68 -6.59 -10.61
CA PHE A 78 19.96 -5.96 -9.51
C PHE A 78 18.63 -6.67 -9.22
N TRP A 79 17.86 -7.00 -10.26
CA TRP A 79 16.58 -7.69 -10.09
C TRP A 79 16.76 -9.10 -9.52
N GLU A 80 17.81 -9.81 -9.95
CA GLU A 80 18.18 -11.12 -9.41
C GLU A 80 18.55 -11.04 -7.92
N ALA A 81 19.41 -10.09 -7.56
CA ALA A 81 19.79 -9.86 -6.17
C ALA A 81 18.59 -9.44 -5.31
N LEU A 82 17.71 -8.58 -5.84
CA LEU A 82 16.52 -8.13 -5.14
C LEU A 82 15.54 -9.29 -4.90
N ASP A 83 15.30 -10.13 -5.91
CA ASP A 83 14.39 -11.27 -5.78
C ASP A 83 14.87 -12.23 -4.70
N GLN A 84 16.17 -12.57 -4.71
CA GLN A 84 16.78 -13.40 -3.68
C GLN A 84 16.66 -12.76 -2.29
N GLN A 85 16.95 -11.46 -2.18
CA GLN A 85 16.91 -10.77 -0.88
C GLN A 85 15.49 -10.69 -0.31
N ILE A 86 14.48 -10.44 -1.13
CA ILE A 86 13.06 -10.43 -0.70
C ILE A 86 12.68 -11.78 -0.10
N GLN A 87 12.98 -12.88 -0.81
CA GLN A 87 12.65 -14.24 -0.36
C GLN A 87 13.36 -14.59 0.95
N ARG A 88 14.64 -14.21 1.07
CA ARG A 88 15.41 -14.40 2.31
C ARG A 88 14.80 -13.65 3.48
N LEU A 89 14.46 -12.36 3.31
CA LEU A 89 13.88 -11.54 4.37
C LEU A 89 12.49 -12.00 4.83
N LEU A 90 11.66 -12.48 3.88
CA LEU A 90 10.36 -13.07 4.18
C LEU A 90 10.54 -14.32 5.05
N LEU A 91 11.41 -15.25 4.65
CA LEU A 91 11.66 -16.50 5.38
C LEU A 91 12.31 -16.26 6.74
N LEU A 92 13.25 -15.33 6.83
CA LEU A 92 13.90 -14.91 8.07
C LEU A 92 12.98 -14.14 9.03
N GLN A 93 11.73 -13.90 8.63
CA GLN A 93 10.73 -13.20 9.42
C GLN A 93 11.11 -11.75 9.78
N VAL A 94 11.82 -11.05 8.88
CA VAL A 94 12.35 -9.69 9.16
C VAL A 94 11.59 -8.59 8.46
N ALA A 95 11.00 -8.88 7.30
CA ALA A 95 10.25 -7.91 6.53
C ALA A 95 9.01 -8.55 5.89
N VAL A 96 8.02 -7.71 5.62
CA VAL A 96 6.89 -8.00 4.73
C VAL A 96 6.84 -6.96 3.62
N PHE A 97 6.29 -7.35 2.47
CA PHE A 97 6.16 -6.50 1.29
C PHE A 97 4.69 -6.42 0.84
N PRO A 98 3.78 -5.88 1.67
CA PRO A 98 2.35 -6.05 1.46
C PRO A 98 1.93 -5.48 0.11
N HIS A 99 1.06 -6.20 -0.59
CA HIS A 99 0.53 -5.71 -1.86
C HIS A 99 -0.63 -4.73 -1.61
N SER A 100 -0.87 -3.81 -2.55
CA SER A 100 -1.92 -2.79 -2.47
C SER A 100 -3.07 -3.08 -3.43
N ASN A 101 -4.20 -2.38 -3.26
CA ASN A 101 -5.28 -2.39 -4.25
C ASN A 101 -4.81 -1.88 -5.63
N ILE A 102 -3.82 -0.99 -5.67
CA ILE A 102 -3.26 -0.48 -6.92
C ILE A 102 -2.49 -1.56 -7.68
N HIS A 103 -1.76 -2.45 -7.00
CA HIS A 103 -1.17 -3.62 -7.67
C HIS A 103 -2.23 -4.51 -8.32
N GLN A 104 -3.38 -4.67 -7.66
CA GLN A 104 -4.50 -5.43 -8.20
C GLN A 104 -5.07 -4.76 -9.45
N ASP A 105 -5.40 -3.47 -9.37
CA ASP A 105 -5.99 -2.69 -10.47
C ASP A 105 -5.08 -2.66 -11.71
N GLU A 106 -3.77 -2.48 -11.51
CA GLU A 106 -2.80 -2.44 -12.60
C GLU A 106 -2.53 -3.83 -13.20
N SER A 107 -2.60 -4.88 -12.39
CA SER A 107 -2.41 -6.25 -12.86
C SER A 107 -3.62 -6.75 -13.66
N LEU A 108 -4.85 -6.36 -13.29
CA LEU A 108 -6.09 -6.74 -13.99
C LEU A 108 -6.12 -6.31 -15.46
N VAL A 109 -5.45 -5.20 -15.79
CA VAL A 109 -5.38 -4.68 -17.16
C VAL A 109 -4.18 -5.22 -17.95
N SER A 110 -3.32 -6.01 -17.32
CA SER A 110 -2.12 -6.59 -17.94
C SER A 110 -2.45 -7.75 -18.90
N ARG A 111 -1.46 -8.22 -19.67
CA ARG A 111 -1.63 -9.39 -20.55
C ARG A 111 -1.76 -10.70 -19.79
N ASN A 112 -1.14 -10.79 -18.60
CA ASN A 112 -1.05 -12.01 -17.79
C ASN A 112 -1.53 -11.74 -16.36
N PRO A 113 -2.81 -11.36 -16.15
CA PRO A 113 -3.31 -10.84 -14.87
C PRO A 113 -3.12 -11.83 -13.72
N ASP A 114 -3.33 -13.13 -13.97
CA ASP A 114 -3.16 -14.17 -12.95
C ASP A 114 -1.71 -14.30 -12.48
N GLN A 115 -0.75 -14.25 -13.39
CA GLN A 115 0.67 -14.41 -13.06
C GLN A 115 1.23 -13.22 -12.28
N TYR A 116 0.83 -11.99 -12.64
CA TYR A 116 1.20 -10.81 -11.85
C TYR A 116 0.59 -10.85 -10.46
N ARG A 117 -0.65 -11.32 -10.35
CA ARG A 117 -1.31 -11.53 -9.06
C ARG A 117 -0.59 -12.52 -8.17
N ASP A 118 -0.25 -13.68 -8.72
CA ASP A 118 0.47 -14.70 -7.97
C ASP A 118 1.84 -14.15 -7.51
N MET A 119 2.52 -13.36 -8.35
CA MET A 119 3.80 -12.72 -8.01
C MET A 119 3.71 -11.74 -6.83
N TYR A 120 2.84 -10.72 -6.89
CA TYR A 120 2.78 -9.75 -5.79
C TYR A 120 2.21 -10.36 -4.51
N ARG A 121 1.37 -11.39 -4.62
CA ARG A 121 0.89 -12.12 -3.44
C ARG A 121 2.01 -12.92 -2.82
N GLU A 122 2.79 -13.65 -3.62
CA GLU A 122 3.95 -14.40 -3.15
C GLU A 122 4.89 -13.48 -2.35
N ILE A 123 5.29 -12.35 -2.96
CA ILE A 123 6.13 -11.32 -2.35
C ILE A 123 5.49 -10.71 -1.09
N GLY A 124 4.17 -10.50 -1.11
CA GLY A 124 3.44 -9.91 0.02
C GLY A 124 3.31 -10.80 1.25
N GLY A 125 3.69 -12.07 1.17
CA GLY A 125 3.53 -12.99 2.28
C GLY A 125 2.05 -13.16 2.65
N ASP A 126 1.77 -13.11 3.95
CA ASP A 126 0.40 -13.24 4.49
C ASP A 126 -0.24 -11.86 4.77
N THR A 127 0.28 -10.79 4.17
CA THR A 127 -0.15 -9.41 4.42
C THR A 127 -0.48 -8.64 3.14
N SER A 128 -1.45 -7.73 3.24
CA SER A 128 -1.76 -6.75 2.20
C SER A 128 -2.14 -5.42 2.84
N PHE A 129 -2.03 -4.31 2.12
CA PHE A 129 -2.55 -3.04 2.60
C PHE A 129 -4.08 -3.00 2.52
N ASN A 130 -4.71 -2.26 3.43
CA ASN A 130 -6.05 -1.74 3.24
C ASN A 130 -6.12 -0.92 1.96
N ASN A 131 -7.31 -0.81 1.38
CA ASN A 131 -7.49 0.02 0.20
C ASN A 131 -7.12 1.47 0.53
N THR A 132 -6.31 2.11 -0.31
CA THR A 132 -6.02 3.56 -0.26
C THR A 132 -7.25 4.44 0.02
N GLU A 133 -8.42 4.12 -0.53
CA GLU A 133 -9.66 4.85 -0.26
C GLU A 133 -10.19 4.66 1.16
N GLU A 134 -10.00 3.48 1.77
CA GLU A 134 -10.37 3.23 3.15
C GLU A 134 -9.46 3.98 4.11
N ILE A 135 -8.16 4.04 3.81
CA ILE A 135 -7.17 4.79 4.59
C ILE A 135 -7.51 6.29 4.54
N GLU A 136 -7.74 6.84 3.35
CA GLU A 136 -8.16 8.24 3.19
C GLU A 136 -9.45 8.53 3.96
N LYS A 137 -10.47 7.66 3.86
CA LYS A 137 -11.73 7.80 4.62
C LYS A 137 -11.49 7.80 6.12
N ARG A 138 -10.59 6.95 6.63
CA ARG A 138 -10.23 6.90 8.05
C ARG A 138 -9.54 8.19 8.50
N GLN A 139 -8.56 8.68 7.72
CA GLN A 139 -7.91 9.96 8.03
C GLN A 139 -8.93 11.11 8.07
N ILE A 140 -9.86 11.18 7.12
CA ILE A 140 -10.93 12.19 7.12
C ILE A 140 -11.84 12.03 8.35
N TYR A 141 -12.18 10.79 8.72
CA TYR A 141 -12.99 10.49 9.89
C TYR A 141 -12.32 10.99 11.19
N ASP A 142 -11.04 10.71 11.37
CA ASP A 142 -10.29 11.13 12.57
C ASP A 142 -10.23 12.66 12.70
N PHE A 143 -9.99 13.35 11.58
CA PHE A 143 -10.03 14.81 11.52
C PHE A 143 -11.42 15.37 11.81
N ALA A 144 -12.46 14.77 11.23
CA ALA A 144 -13.84 15.20 11.44
C ALA A 144 -14.28 14.98 12.90
N ASN A 145 -13.89 13.87 13.52
CA ASN A 145 -14.16 13.58 14.92
C ASN A 145 -13.45 14.58 15.85
N SER A 146 -12.16 14.84 15.62
CA SER A 146 -11.39 15.83 16.38
C SER A 146 -11.96 17.25 16.24
N TRP A 147 -12.34 17.63 15.02
CA TRP A 147 -13.01 18.91 14.75
C TRP A 147 -14.35 19.03 15.47
N LEU A 148 -15.16 17.97 15.46
CA LEU A 148 -16.46 17.93 16.14
C LEU A 148 -16.32 18.13 17.66
N LEU A 149 -15.27 17.54 18.26
CA LEU A 149 -14.94 17.69 19.68
C LEU A 149 -14.30 19.04 20.03
N GLY A 150 -13.97 19.88 19.04
CA GLY A 150 -13.34 21.18 19.24
C GLY A 150 -11.83 21.11 19.50
N ASN A 151 -11.19 19.99 19.22
CA ASN A 151 -9.77 19.75 19.48
C ASN A 151 -8.85 20.28 18.36
N GLY A 152 -9.40 20.64 17.19
CA GLY A 152 -8.62 21.08 16.04
C GLY A 152 -7.97 19.91 15.29
N VAL A 153 -6.76 20.11 14.76
CA VAL A 153 -6.00 19.08 14.03
C VAL A 153 -5.58 17.97 15.01
N PRO A 154 -6.01 16.72 14.80
CA PRO A 154 -5.63 15.62 15.69
C PRO A 154 -4.16 15.25 15.54
N GLU A 155 -3.56 14.75 16.63
CA GLU A 155 -2.32 13.99 16.54
C GLU A 155 -2.58 12.69 15.77
N GLN A 156 -1.77 12.42 14.75
CA GLN A 156 -1.93 11.26 13.88
C GLN A 156 -1.13 10.06 14.40
N SER A 157 -1.78 8.91 14.48
CA SER A 157 -1.11 7.62 14.59
C SER A 157 -0.68 7.18 13.19
N PHE A 158 0.60 6.85 13.05
CA PHE A 158 1.15 6.24 11.84
C PHE A 158 1.55 4.78 12.08
N ASP A 159 0.83 4.11 12.99
CA ASP A 159 1.00 2.67 13.19
C ASP A 159 0.59 1.92 11.92
N VAL A 160 1.55 1.24 11.31
CA VAL A 160 1.36 0.47 10.08
C VAL A 160 0.35 -0.66 10.28
N ASP A 161 0.23 -1.20 11.49
CA ASP A 161 -0.70 -2.29 11.78
C ASP A 161 -2.18 -1.85 11.68
N GLU A 162 -2.45 -0.54 11.66
CA GLU A 162 -3.78 -0.01 11.38
C GLU A 162 -4.15 -0.05 9.89
N ILE A 163 -3.17 -0.12 8.97
CA ILE A 163 -3.41 -0.11 7.51
C ILE A 163 -3.14 -1.46 6.84
N LEU A 164 -2.96 -2.53 7.63
CA LEU A 164 -2.69 -3.87 7.12
C LEU A 164 -3.89 -4.81 7.31
N HIS A 165 -4.15 -5.59 6.28
CA HIS A 165 -4.88 -6.85 6.39
C HIS A 165 -3.90 -7.98 6.75
N GLY A 166 -4.28 -8.77 7.76
CA GLY A 166 -3.41 -9.79 8.36
C GLY A 166 -2.63 -9.23 9.55
N ARG A 167 -1.65 -9.99 10.02
CA ARG A 167 -0.76 -9.58 11.12
C ARG A 167 0.68 -9.77 10.69
N ARG A 168 1.43 -8.67 10.51
CA ARG A 168 2.84 -8.75 10.05
C ARG A 168 3.75 -9.45 11.05
N ASN A 169 3.48 -9.29 12.35
CA ASN A 169 4.32 -9.77 13.45
C ASN A 169 3.99 -11.21 13.87
N GLN A 170 3.83 -12.10 12.88
CA GLN A 170 3.59 -13.54 13.08
C GLN A 170 4.48 -14.36 12.17
N TRP A 171 4.89 -15.55 12.58
CA TRP A 171 5.63 -16.45 11.71
C TRP A 171 4.79 -16.88 10.49
N LEU A 172 5.40 -16.89 9.30
CA LEU A 172 4.74 -17.27 8.05
C LEU A 172 4.11 -18.66 8.14
N SER A 173 2.88 -18.78 7.62
CA SER A 173 2.21 -20.07 7.52
C SER A 173 2.91 -20.99 6.50
N LEU A 174 2.87 -22.30 6.73
CA LEU A 174 3.31 -23.30 5.74
C LEU A 174 2.37 -23.39 4.54
N PHE A 175 1.11 -23.03 4.74
CA PHE A 175 0.08 -23.12 3.73
C PHE A 175 -0.56 -21.75 3.54
N ARG A 176 -0.68 -21.36 2.27
CA ARG A 176 -1.51 -20.23 1.89
C ARG A 176 -2.75 -20.74 1.20
N VAL A 177 -3.90 -20.22 1.62
CA VAL A 177 -5.19 -20.50 1.00
C VAL A 177 -5.71 -19.20 0.43
N GLU A 178 -5.89 -19.17 -0.88
CA GLU A 178 -6.38 -18.00 -1.59
C GLU A 178 -7.71 -18.34 -2.27
N VAL A 179 -8.63 -17.38 -2.25
CA VAL A 179 -9.88 -17.46 -3.00
C VAL A 179 -9.74 -16.56 -4.22
N ASN A 180 -9.86 -17.16 -5.40
CA ASN A 180 -9.84 -16.43 -6.65
C ASN A 180 -11.26 -16.08 -7.06
N SER A 181 -11.56 -14.78 -7.07
CA SER A 181 -12.78 -14.23 -7.62
C SER A 181 -12.52 -13.65 -9.00
N ASP A 182 -13.45 -13.84 -9.93
CA ASP A 182 -13.38 -13.27 -11.27
C ASP A 182 -13.88 -11.82 -11.24
N PHE A 183 -12.97 -10.89 -11.54
CA PHE A 183 -13.23 -9.45 -11.59
C PHE A 183 -13.26 -8.91 -13.04
N SER A 184 -13.32 -9.80 -14.04
CA SER A 184 -13.29 -9.41 -15.47
C SER A 184 -14.36 -8.37 -15.85
N GLN A 185 -15.51 -8.40 -15.19
CA GLN A 185 -16.61 -7.45 -15.39
C GLN A 185 -16.26 -5.99 -15.09
N PHE A 186 -15.22 -5.73 -14.27
CA PHE A 186 -14.82 -4.37 -13.88
C PHE A 186 -13.69 -3.79 -14.74
N ILE A 187 -13.11 -4.58 -15.65
CA ILE A 187 -11.92 -4.18 -16.44
C ILE A 187 -12.18 -2.93 -17.29
N GLU A 188 -13.33 -2.84 -17.95
CA GLU A 188 -13.65 -1.70 -18.82
C GLU A 188 -13.88 -0.41 -18.03
N GLU A 189 -14.46 -0.50 -16.83
CA GLU A 189 -14.62 0.64 -15.93
C GLU A 189 -13.27 1.16 -15.45
N ILE A 190 -12.38 0.26 -15.01
CA ILE A 190 -11.00 0.58 -14.60
C ILE A 190 -10.24 1.25 -15.76
N ARG A 191 -10.35 0.73 -16.99
CA ARG A 191 -9.72 1.32 -18.17
C ARG A 191 -10.26 2.71 -18.49
N THR A 192 -11.58 2.88 -18.43
CA THR A 192 -12.24 4.16 -18.73
C THR A 192 -11.84 5.22 -17.71
N PHE A 193 -11.83 4.87 -16.43
CA PHE A 193 -11.37 5.74 -15.34
C PHE A 193 -9.89 6.12 -15.50
N ARG A 194 -9.02 5.16 -15.82
CA ARG A 194 -7.58 5.43 -16.03
C ARG A 194 -7.35 6.40 -17.19
N ASN A 195 -8.07 6.21 -18.30
CA ASN A 195 -7.92 7.07 -19.49
C ASN A 195 -8.45 8.49 -19.25
N SER A 196 -9.61 8.62 -18.59
CA SER A 196 -10.20 9.94 -18.31
C SER A 196 -9.34 10.75 -17.33
N SER A 197 -8.88 10.14 -16.25
CA SER A 197 -8.02 10.78 -15.25
C SER A 197 -6.65 11.18 -15.82
N SER A 198 -6.05 10.33 -16.67
CA SER A 198 -4.81 10.68 -17.38
C SER A 198 -4.99 11.89 -18.31
N GLY A 199 -6.14 12.00 -18.99
CA GLY A 199 -6.48 13.15 -19.81
C GLY A 199 -6.53 14.45 -19.02
N GLN A 200 -7.20 14.43 -17.86
CA GLN A 200 -7.31 15.60 -16.98
C GLN A 200 -5.94 16.08 -16.47
N LEU A 201 -5.08 15.16 -16.00
CA LEU A 201 -3.74 15.51 -15.56
C LEU A 201 -2.88 16.10 -16.69
N SER A 202 -2.99 15.55 -17.91
CA SER A 202 -2.30 16.07 -19.08
C SER A 202 -2.72 17.49 -19.43
N ASP A 203 -4.01 17.81 -19.28
CA ASP A 203 -4.52 19.16 -19.52
C ASP A 203 -4.09 20.15 -18.44
N LEU A 204 -4.13 19.75 -17.16
CA LEU A 204 -3.56 20.54 -16.06
C LEU A 204 -2.07 20.83 -16.29
N PHE A 205 -1.30 19.82 -16.70
CA PHE A 205 0.11 19.96 -17.00
C PHE A 205 0.39 21.00 -18.10
N LYS A 206 -0.42 21.03 -19.17
CA LYS A 206 -0.33 22.06 -20.21
C LYS A 206 -0.64 23.46 -19.67
N ILE A 207 -1.68 23.58 -18.82
CA ILE A 207 -2.06 24.84 -18.19
C ILE A 207 -0.92 25.36 -17.31
N TRP A 208 -0.31 24.50 -16.49
CA TRP A 208 0.84 24.85 -15.67
C TRP A 208 2.05 25.27 -16.52
N GLY A 209 2.34 24.58 -17.62
CA GLY A 209 3.40 24.98 -18.55
C GLY A 209 3.18 26.37 -19.18
N GLN A 210 1.93 26.78 -19.40
CA GLN A 210 1.58 28.09 -19.95
C GLN A 210 1.57 29.20 -18.88
N ARG A 211 0.91 28.95 -17.74
CA ARG A 211 0.73 29.93 -16.65
C ARG A 211 1.96 30.07 -15.77
N LYS A 212 2.78 29.03 -15.69
CA LYS A 212 3.98 28.91 -14.85
C LYS A 212 3.74 29.30 -13.39
N PRO A 213 2.74 28.69 -12.71
CA PRO A 213 2.50 28.99 -11.31
C PRO A 213 3.71 28.58 -10.46
N SER A 214 3.88 29.25 -9.33
CA SER A 214 4.85 28.86 -8.32
C SER A 214 4.41 27.58 -7.60
N PHE A 215 5.37 26.90 -6.98
CA PHE A 215 5.11 25.71 -6.16
C PHE A 215 4.07 25.98 -5.07
N GLN A 216 4.23 27.08 -4.32
CA GLN A 216 3.34 27.43 -3.20
C GLN A 216 1.91 27.75 -3.66
N GLU A 217 1.75 28.38 -4.83
CA GLU A 217 0.42 28.65 -5.39
C GLU A 217 -0.32 27.36 -5.71
N VAL A 218 0.36 26.38 -6.32
CA VAL A 218 -0.26 25.09 -6.65
C VAL A 218 -0.52 24.28 -5.39
N GLN A 219 0.46 24.16 -4.49
CA GLN A 219 0.31 23.40 -3.25
C GLN A 219 -0.88 23.90 -2.42
N LYS A 220 -0.97 25.22 -2.21
CA LYS A 220 -2.08 25.82 -1.46
C LYS A 220 -3.41 25.68 -2.20
N PHE A 221 -3.41 25.81 -3.52
CA PHE A 221 -4.62 25.63 -4.32
C PHE A 221 -5.14 24.19 -4.20
N GLU A 222 -4.29 23.18 -4.37
CA GLU A 222 -4.68 21.77 -4.29
C GLU A 222 -5.18 21.42 -2.88
N ALA A 223 -4.44 21.78 -1.84
CA ALA A 223 -4.82 21.51 -0.45
C ALA A 223 -6.19 22.14 -0.10
N SER A 224 -6.37 23.44 -0.39
CA SER A 224 -7.62 24.15 -0.10
C SER A 224 -8.79 23.78 -1.03
N SER A 225 -8.54 23.07 -2.13
CA SER A 225 -9.58 22.68 -3.09
C SER A 225 -10.22 21.34 -2.77
N PHE A 226 -9.58 20.50 -1.94
CA PHE A 226 -10.09 19.18 -1.58
C PHE A 226 -11.52 19.23 -1.04
N GLY A 227 -11.73 19.91 0.10
CA GLY A 227 -13.04 19.97 0.75
C GLY A 227 -14.10 20.68 -0.11
N ARG A 228 -13.70 21.72 -0.86
CA ARG A 228 -14.56 22.39 -1.84
C ARG A 228 -15.03 21.46 -2.95
N THR A 229 -14.15 20.59 -3.44
CA THR A 229 -14.47 19.61 -4.48
C THR A 229 -15.48 18.58 -3.97
N ILE A 230 -15.31 18.08 -2.74
CA ILE A 230 -16.28 17.16 -2.11
C ILE A 230 -17.64 17.84 -1.94
N ASN A 231 -17.68 19.08 -1.45
CA ASN A 231 -18.91 19.86 -1.33
C ASN A 231 -19.58 20.12 -2.68
N MET A 232 -18.81 20.42 -3.73
CA MET A 232 -19.33 20.63 -5.07
C MET A 232 -19.92 19.34 -5.66
N GLN A 233 -19.20 18.22 -5.57
CA GLN A 233 -19.67 16.91 -6.03
C GLN A 233 -20.98 16.51 -5.35
N ARG A 234 -21.09 16.73 -4.03
CA ARG A 234 -22.35 16.55 -3.30
C ARG A 234 -23.47 17.45 -3.83
N GLY A 235 -23.19 18.73 -4.09
CA GLY A 235 -24.15 19.66 -4.64
C GLY A 235 -24.69 19.21 -6.00
N GLU A 236 -23.82 18.68 -6.87
CA GLU A 236 -24.22 18.12 -8.17
C GLU A 236 -25.05 16.84 -8.02
N LEU A 237 -24.69 15.95 -7.10
CA LEU A 237 -25.49 14.75 -6.79
C LEU A 237 -26.90 15.11 -6.30
N LEU A 238 -27.01 16.10 -5.41
CA LEU A 238 -28.29 16.58 -4.91
C LEU A 238 -29.13 17.23 -6.02
N LYS A 239 -28.52 18.04 -6.89
CA LYS A 239 -29.21 18.62 -8.06
C LYS A 239 -29.75 17.52 -8.97
N LYS A 240 -28.94 16.50 -9.26
CA LYS A 240 -29.34 15.36 -10.08
C LYS A 240 -30.55 14.64 -9.47
N TYR A 241 -30.50 14.33 -8.18
CA TYR A 241 -31.61 13.70 -7.48
C TYR A 241 -32.90 14.55 -7.53
N ILE A 242 -32.80 15.86 -7.29
CA ILE A 242 -33.97 16.76 -7.31
C ILE A 242 -34.55 16.90 -8.73
N MET A 243 -33.70 16.98 -9.75
CA MET A 243 -34.14 17.23 -11.13
C MET A 243 -34.62 15.96 -11.84
N GLU A 244 -33.95 14.84 -11.62
CA GLU A 244 -34.19 13.58 -12.34
C GLU A 244 -35.01 12.59 -11.50
N GLY A 245 -35.09 12.78 -10.18
CA GLY A 245 -35.80 11.89 -9.26
C GLY A 245 -35.09 10.57 -8.99
N ASP A 246 -33.88 10.38 -9.53
CA ASP A 246 -33.10 9.15 -9.42
C ASP A 246 -31.60 9.45 -9.39
N CYS A 247 -30.83 8.53 -8.80
CA CYS A 247 -29.37 8.52 -8.81
C CYS A 247 -28.90 7.18 -9.35
N SER A 248 -27.91 7.19 -10.24
CA SER A 248 -27.32 5.95 -10.71
C SER A 248 -26.60 5.23 -9.57
N PHE A 249 -26.38 3.92 -9.71
CA PHE A 249 -25.58 3.15 -8.76
C PHE A 249 -24.20 3.79 -8.52
N ASN A 250 -23.56 4.31 -9.58
CA ASN A 250 -22.27 4.98 -9.48
C ASN A 250 -22.33 6.30 -8.70
N ASP A 251 -23.46 7.02 -8.79
CA ASP A 251 -23.67 8.23 -7.99
C ASP A 251 -23.75 7.88 -6.49
N ILE A 252 -24.49 6.82 -6.17
CA ILE A 252 -24.65 6.31 -4.79
C ILE A 252 -23.31 5.80 -4.24
N MET A 253 -22.53 5.10 -5.07
CA MET A 253 -21.22 4.54 -4.70
C MET A 253 -20.07 5.53 -4.84
N SER A 254 -20.33 6.79 -5.21
CA SER A 254 -19.28 7.80 -5.35
C SER A 254 -18.60 8.07 -4.00
N GLN A 255 -17.30 8.36 -4.04
CA GLN A 255 -16.51 8.67 -2.84
C GLN A 255 -17.13 9.80 -2.03
N ALA A 256 -17.58 10.87 -2.69
CA ALA A 256 -18.26 11.99 -2.03
C ALA A 256 -19.52 11.53 -1.29
N ASN A 257 -20.38 10.71 -1.90
CA ASN A 257 -21.61 10.25 -1.25
C ASN A 257 -21.32 9.32 -0.05
N ILE A 258 -20.37 8.39 -0.21
CA ILE A 258 -19.94 7.49 0.86
C ILE A 258 -19.39 8.29 2.04
N LEU A 259 -18.48 9.23 1.81
CA LEU A 259 -17.94 10.10 2.86
C LEU A 259 -19.03 10.89 3.57
N ASN A 260 -19.96 11.49 2.83
CA ASN A 260 -21.06 12.23 3.43
C ASN A 260 -21.96 11.33 4.30
N THR A 261 -22.22 10.10 3.87
CA THR A 261 -23.02 9.13 4.64
C THR A 261 -22.33 8.77 5.95
N ILE A 262 -21.02 8.46 5.89
CA ILE A 262 -20.21 8.13 7.08
C ILE A 262 -20.17 9.31 8.06
N LEU A 263 -19.88 10.52 7.57
CA LEU A 263 -19.78 11.72 8.40
C LEU A 263 -21.14 12.13 8.98
N PHE A 264 -22.23 11.96 8.24
CA PHE A 264 -23.57 12.23 8.74
C PHE A 264 -23.93 11.33 9.91
N GLN A 265 -23.67 10.03 9.79
CA GLN A 265 -23.90 9.10 10.88
C GLN A 265 -23.01 9.43 12.09
N MET A 266 -21.72 9.71 11.87
CA MET A 266 -20.80 10.10 12.93
C MET A 266 -21.25 11.37 13.68
N PHE A 267 -21.67 12.42 12.97
CA PHE A 267 -22.11 13.67 13.59
C PHE A 267 -23.41 13.47 14.37
N LYS A 268 -24.33 12.66 13.84
CA LYS A 268 -25.57 12.31 14.52
C LYS A 268 -25.29 11.53 15.81
N ASP A 269 -24.40 10.54 15.76
CA ASP A 269 -23.98 9.77 16.93
C ASP A 269 -23.21 10.63 17.95
N GLY A 270 -22.53 11.67 17.48
CA GLY A 270 -21.91 12.72 18.28
C GLY A 270 -22.90 13.74 18.88
N GLY A 271 -24.21 13.54 18.73
CA GLY A 271 -25.26 14.37 19.32
C GLY A 271 -25.64 15.61 18.53
N ILE A 272 -25.24 15.72 17.26
CA ILE A 272 -25.71 16.79 16.37
C ILE A 272 -27.13 16.47 15.89
N GLU A 273 -28.01 17.46 16.02
CA GLU A 273 -29.37 17.42 15.46
C GLU A 273 -29.33 17.09 13.96
N GLU A 274 -30.20 16.18 13.51
CA GLU A 274 -30.18 15.65 12.14
C GLU A 274 -30.28 16.75 11.08
N SER A 275 -31.08 17.79 11.35
CA SER A 275 -31.25 18.97 10.50
C SER A 275 -29.98 19.82 10.37
N GLU A 276 -29.06 19.72 11.33
CA GLU A 276 -27.81 20.49 11.40
C GLU A 276 -26.60 19.71 10.87
N CYS A 277 -26.68 18.37 10.80
CA CYS A 277 -25.56 17.51 10.38
C CYS A 277 -24.97 17.94 9.03
N MET A 278 -25.80 18.15 8.01
CA MET A 278 -25.31 18.52 6.67
C MET A 278 -24.60 19.87 6.65
N ARG A 279 -25.09 20.85 7.42
CA ARG A 279 -24.44 22.15 7.56
C ARG A 279 -23.09 22.01 8.25
N LYS A 280 -23.03 21.22 9.32
CA LYS A 280 -21.78 20.92 10.03
C LYS A 280 -20.76 20.21 9.13
N ILE A 281 -21.18 19.23 8.32
CA ILE A 281 -20.30 18.55 7.37
C ILE A 281 -19.73 19.54 6.34
N THR A 282 -20.58 20.46 5.85
CA THR A 282 -20.14 21.52 4.93
C THR A 282 -19.06 22.38 5.58
N ASN A 283 -19.29 22.83 6.82
CA ASN A 283 -18.34 23.64 7.58
C ASN A 283 -17.03 22.88 7.88
N PHE A 284 -17.10 21.57 8.15
CA PHE A 284 -15.93 20.73 8.30
C PHE A 284 -15.11 20.74 6.99
N PHE A 285 -15.76 20.54 5.83
CA PHE A 285 -15.10 20.60 4.53
C PHE A 285 -14.56 21.98 4.13
N GLU A 286 -14.93 23.03 4.86
CA GLU A 286 -14.41 24.41 4.68
C GLU A 286 -13.36 24.79 5.73
N TRP A 287 -13.09 23.92 6.70
CA TRP A 287 -12.12 24.17 7.75
C TRP A 287 -10.69 24.03 7.24
N GLU A 288 -9.83 25.00 7.54
CA GLU A 288 -8.42 25.04 7.09
C GLU A 288 -7.61 23.80 7.52
N GLY A 289 -7.98 23.13 8.62
CA GLY A 289 -7.29 21.92 9.07
C GLY A 289 -7.41 20.71 8.13
N ILE A 290 -8.27 20.77 7.11
CA ILE A 290 -8.31 19.73 6.07
C ILE A 290 -7.02 19.65 5.28
N GLU A 291 -6.30 20.76 5.15
CA GLU A 291 -5.01 20.80 4.45
C GLU A 291 -3.95 19.94 5.16
N GLU A 292 -4.16 19.61 6.44
CA GLU A 292 -3.27 18.79 7.27
C GLU A 292 -3.61 17.30 7.25
N ILE A 293 -4.72 16.89 6.59
CA ILE A 293 -5.02 15.47 6.39
C ILE A 293 -3.86 14.86 5.58
N PRO A 294 -3.22 13.77 6.03
CA PRO A 294 -2.00 13.27 5.39
C PRO A 294 -2.13 13.04 3.88
N SER A 295 -3.22 12.40 3.44
CA SER A 295 -3.48 12.16 2.02
C SER A 295 -3.61 13.46 1.21
N VAL A 296 -4.27 14.47 1.75
CA VAL A 296 -4.47 15.80 1.13
C VAL A 296 -3.14 16.55 1.09
N ARG A 297 -2.42 16.57 2.21
CA ARG A 297 -1.13 17.24 2.34
C ARG A 297 -0.13 16.67 1.35
N ILE A 298 0.10 15.36 1.36
CA ILE A 298 1.09 14.72 0.50
C ILE A 298 0.73 14.88 -0.98
N SER A 299 -0.53 14.64 -1.35
CA SER A 299 -0.95 14.78 -2.75
C SER A 299 -0.79 16.22 -3.27
N SER A 300 -1.12 17.23 -2.46
CA SER A 300 -0.96 18.64 -2.83
C SER A 300 0.50 19.01 -3.14
N TYR A 301 1.45 18.47 -2.36
CA TYR A 301 2.88 18.65 -2.58
C TYR A 301 3.37 17.95 -3.85
N LEU A 302 2.88 16.73 -4.13
CA LEU A 302 3.23 15.99 -5.35
C LEU A 302 2.68 16.71 -6.60
N PHE A 303 1.44 17.18 -6.59
CA PHE A 303 0.90 17.98 -7.69
C PHE A 303 1.68 19.28 -7.90
N ALA A 304 2.09 19.95 -6.82
CA ALA A 304 2.94 21.14 -6.91
C ALA A 304 4.33 20.83 -7.49
N ALA A 305 4.92 19.67 -7.17
CA ALA A 305 6.18 19.22 -7.77
C ALA A 305 6.03 18.98 -9.28
N ILE A 306 4.96 18.32 -9.71
CA ILE A 306 4.63 18.10 -11.13
C ILE A 306 4.42 19.44 -11.84
N ALA A 307 3.65 20.35 -11.25
CA ALA A 307 3.41 21.67 -11.82
C ALA A 307 4.68 22.50 -11.98
N ARG A 308 5.63 22.38 -11.02
CA ARG A 308 6.95 22.99 -11.12
C ARG A 308 7.74 22.45 -12.32
N LYS A 309 7.73 21.13 -12.56
CA LYS A 309 8.38 20.55 -13.76
C LYS A 309 7.75 21.08 -15.05
N ALA A 310 6.42 21.15 -15.12
CA ALA A 310 5.71 21.73 -16.25
C ALA A 310 6.14 23.19 -16.50
N SER A 311 6.17 23.99 -15.43
CA SER A 311 6.56 25.41 -15.45
C SER A 311 8.01 25.62 -15.90
N ASN A 312 8.90 24.68 -15.55
CA ASN A 312 10.30 24.65 -15.94
C ASN A 312 10.54 24.11 -17.36
N GLY A 313 9.49 23.85 -18.14
CA GLY A 313 9.59 23.53 -19.56
C GLY A 313 9.68 22.04 -19.88
N GLN A 314 9.39 21.15 -18.93
CA GLN A 314 9.18 19.73 -19.25
C GLN A 314 7.99 19.62 -20.22
N LYS A 315 8.24 19.05 -21.41
CA LYS A 315 7.23 18.98 -22.48
C LYS A 315 6.32 17.77 -22.37
N ARG A 316 6.82 16.68 -21.78
CA ARG A 316 6.09 15.43 -21.67
C ARG A 316 5.28 15.44 -20.37
N PRO A 317 3.94 15.34 -20.43
CA PRO A 317 3.12 15.21 -19.24
C PRO A 317 3.39 13.87 -18.54
N PRO A 318 3.02 13.74 -17.26
CA PRO A 318 3.09 12.47 -16.54
C PRO A 318 2.30 11.37 -17.26
N ASN A 319 2.70 10.12 -17.02
CA ASN A 319 2.03 8.96 -17.59
C ASN A 319 0.68 8.68 -16.87
N ALA A 320 -0.10 7.72 -17.38
CA ALA A 320 -1.39 7.35 -16.80
C ALA A 320 -1.28 6.63 -15.44
N GLY A 321 -0.10 6.17 -15.05
CA GLY A 321 0.19 5.58 -13.73
C GLY A 321 0.42 6.63 -12.65
N MET A 322 0.87 7.84 -12.99
CA MET A 322 1.23 8.89 -12.01
C MET A 322 0.14 9.17 -10.96
N LEU A 323 -1.15 9.12 -11.33
CA LEU A 323 -2.23 9.33 -10.36
C LEU A 323 -2.36 8.17 -9.37
N ASN A 324 -2.12 6.94 -9.82
CA ASN A 324 -2.03 5.79 -8.93
C ASN A 324 -0.83 5.95 -8.00
N ASP A 325 0.32 6.36 -8.52
CA ASP A 325 1.53 6.59 -7.72
C ASP A 325 1.30 7.66 -6.64
N ILE A 326 0.67 8.79 -7.00
CA ILE A 326 0.26 9.82 -6.05
C ILE A 326 -0.69 9.24 -4.99
N ARG A 327 -1.67 8.42 -5.39
CA ARG A 327 -2.64 7.81 -4.47
C ARG A 327 -1.96 6.82 -3.51
N VAL A 328 -1.02 6.01 -3.99
CA VAL A 328 -0.19 5.11 -3.17
C VAL A 328 0.64 5.91 -2.17
N ILE A 329 1.44 6.86 -2.66
CA ILE A 329 2.35 7.64 -1.82
C ILE A 329 1.56 8.42 -0.77
N SER A 330 0.48 9.08 -1.16
CA SER A 330 -0.30 9.90 -0.24
C SER A 330 -0.99 9.10 0.88
N ASN A 331 -1.24 7.81 0.68
CA ASN A 331 -1.94 6.97 1.66
C ASN A 331 -1.01 6.00 2.42
N TYR A 332 0.15 5.62 1.87
CA TYR A 332 1.05 4.66 2.52
C TYR A 332 2.34 5.29 3.02
N LEU A 333 2.82 6.39 2.41
CA LEU A 333 4.09 7.04 2.80
C LEU A 333 4.19 7.28 4.31
N PRO A 334 3.15 7.74 5.03
CA PRO A 334 3.30 8.00 6.46
C PRO A 334 3.53 6.76 7.33
N TYR A 335 3.13 5.58 6.85
CA TYR A 335 2.97 4.38 7.68
C TYR A 335 4.11 3.37 7.51
N VAL A 336 4.76 3.32 6.36
CA VAL A 336 5.71 2.25 6.02
C VAL A 336 7.15 2.60 6.39
N ASP A 337 8.00 1.62 6.67
CA ASP A 337 9.41 1.87 6.99
C ASP A 337 10.21 2.32 5.76
N ALA A 338 9.86 1.79 4.57
CA ALA A 338 10.52 2.12 3.32
C ALA A 338 9.59 1.98 2.10
N MET A 339 9.87 2.74 1.04
CA MET A 339 9.23 2.62 -0.27
C MET A 339 10.27 2.51 -1.38
N PHE A 340 10.11 1.55 -2.29
CA PHE A 340 10.84 1.51 -3.56
C PHE A 340 9.92 1.96 -4.69
N LEU A 341 10.19 3.16 -5.20
CA LEU A 341 9.36 3.87 -6.18
C LEU A 341 10.09 4.02 -7.52
N ASP A 342 9.34 4.39 -8.54
CA ASP A 342 9.94 4.81 -9.80
C ASP A 342 10.81 6.06 -9.61
N LYS A 343 11.72 6.32 -10.57
CA LYS A 343 12.70 7.41 -10.46
C LYS A 343 12.06 8.79 -10.40
N GLU A 344 10.93 8.99 -11.07
CA GLU A 344 10.21 10.25 -11.13
C GLU A 344 9.57 10.56 -9.78
N CYS A 345 8.78 9.64 -9.22
CA CYS A 345 8.15 9.82 -7.91
C CYS A 345 9.17 9.94 -6.78
N ALA A 346 10.22 9.11 -6.77
CA ALA A 346 11.30 9.23 -5.80
C ALA A 346 12.03 10.57 -5.91
N SER A 347 12.23 11.09 -7.13
CA SER A 347 12.83 12.41 -7.33
C SER A 347 11.96 13.51 -6.73
N TYR A 348 10.63 13.43 -6.84
CA TYR A 348 9.74 14.43 -6.24
C TYR A 348 9.90 14.47 -4.72
N LEU A 349 9.87 13.31 -4.06
CA LEU A 349 9.98 13.22 -2.60
C LEU A 349 11.34 13.69 -2.06
N CYS A 350 12.41 13.58 -2.85
CA CYS A 350 13.74 14.04 -2.50
C CYS A 350 14.02 15.51 -2.86
N GLU A 351 13.05 16.24 -3.43
CA GLU A 351 13.21 17.66 -3.76
C GLU A 351 12.65 18.55 -2.65
N GLU A 352 13.27 19.71 -2.40
CA GLU A 352 12.68 20.72 -1.53
C GLU A 352 11.43 21.36 -2.18
N PRO A 353 10.38 21.66 -1.40
CA PRO A 353 10.26 21.48 0.05
C PRO A 353 9.72 20.11 0.50
N LEU A 354 9.44 19.16 -0.42
CA LEU A 354 8.83 17.87 -0.08
C LEU A 354 9.68 17.09 0.92
N GLN A 355 11.00 17.04 0.70
CA GLN A 355 11.92 16.31 1.56
C GLN A 355 11.86 16.78 3.02
N THR A 356 11.82 18.10 3.24
CA THR A 356 11.80 18.68 4.58
C THR A 356 10.39 18.64 5.19
N ASP A 357 9.36 18.97 4.42
CA ASP A 357 8.00 19.16 4.93
C ASP A 357 7.18 17.86 5.04
N LEU A 358 7.58 16.78 4.34
CA LEU A 358 6.92 15.47 4.33
C LEU A 358 7.81 14.38 4.95
N ASN A 359 8.53 14.72 6.02
CA ASN A 359 9.38 13.75 6.72
C ASN A 359 8.57 12.89 7.72
N TYR A 360 8.11 11.73 7.26
CA TYR A 360 7.42 10.72 8.09
C TYR A 360 8.35 9.60 8.59
N GLY A 361 9.67 9.72 8.40
CA GLY A 361 10.65 8.68 8.77
C GLY A 361 10.81 7.55 7.74
N THR A 362 9.98 7.52 6.70
CA THR A 362 10.00 6.55 5.61
C THR A 362 11.21 6.72 4.70
N GLN A 363 11.96 5.65 4.46
CA GLN A 363 13.11 5.67 3.56
C GLN A 363 12.68 5.50 2.10
N ILE A 364 13.13 6.40 1.23
CA ILE A 364 12.77 6.41 -0.19
C ILE A 364 13.90 5.86 -1.06
N PHE A 365 13.57 4.84 -1.84
CA PHE A 365 14.47 4.19 -2.77
C PHE A 365 13.90 4.19 -4.19
N SER A 366 14.79 4.08 -5.16
CA SER A 366 14.47 3.94 -6.58
C SER A 366 15.64 3.31 -7.33
N LEU A 367 15.52 3.16 -8.64
CA LEU A 367 16.62 2.75 -9.49
C LEU A 367 17.84 3.70 -9.49
N ASN A 368 17.72 4.93 -8.95
CA ASN A 368 18.87 5.85 -8.81
C ASN A 368 19.77 5.52 -7.62
N ASN A 369 19.22 4.91 -6.56
CA ASN A 369 19.95 4.50 -5.35
C ASN A 369 19.68 3.01 -5.03
N LYS A 370 19.59 2.20 -6.09
CA LYS A 370 19.27 0.77 -6.02
C LYS A 370 20.26 -0.03 -5.15
N ASP A 371 21.53 0.38 -5.14
CA ASP A 371 22.58 -0.29 -4.36
C ASP A 371 22.42 0.03 -2.87
N GLU A 372 21.96 1.24 -2.52
CA GLU A 372 21.60 1.62 -1.14
C GLU A 372 20.39 0.81 -0.66
N PHE A 373 19.41 0.54 -1.53
CA PHE A 373 18.28 -0.31 -1.19
C PHE A 373 18.72 -1.75 -0.87
N LEU A 374 19.57 -2.35 -1.71
CA LEU A 374 20.12 -3.68 -1.41
C LEU A 374 20.93 -3.68 -0.10
N ALA A 375 21.70 -2.63 0.17
CA ALA A 375 22.43 -2.48 1.43
C ALA A 375 21.49 -2.35 2.64
N TYR A 376 20.38 -1.63 2.50
CA TYR A 376 19.34 -1.53 3.52
C TYR A 376 18.73 -2.91 3.81
N LEU A 377 18.30 -3.64 2.78
CA LEU A 377 17.76 -4.98 2.92
C LEU A 377 18.78 -5.96 3.52
N LYS A 378 20.06 -5.82 3.17
CA LYS A 378 21.14 -6.63 3.73
C LYS A 378 21.38 -6.32 5.21
N THR A 379 21.29 -5.06 5.61
CA THR A 379 21.38 -4.66 7.02
C THR A 379 20.26 -5.28 7.87
N LEU A 380 19.05 -5.37 7.32
CA LEU A 380 17.94 -6.07 7.98
C LEU A 380 18.25 -7.56 8.16
N GLU A 381 18.76 -8.21 7.12
CA GLU A 381 19.15 -9.62 7.18
C GLU A 381 20.27 -9.88 8.20
N ASP A 382 21.31 -9.06 8.18
CA ASP A 382 22.48 -9.22 9.06
C ASP A 382 22.14 -8.94 10.53
N GLY A 383 21.03 -8.24 10.79
CA GLY A 383 20.49 -8.01 12.12
C GLY A 383 19.78 -9.22 12.76
N VAL A 384 19.56 -10.31 12.02
CA VAL A 384 18.86 -11.50 12.52
C VAL A 384 19.73 -12.32 13.45
N ASP A 385 19.22 -12.59 14.65
CA ASP A 385 19.89 -13.42 15.65
C ASP A 385 19.99 -14.91 15.24
N GLU A 386 20.94 -15.61 15.85
CA GLU A 386 21.25 -17.00 15.54
C GLU A 386 20.11 -17.97 15.92
N GLU A 387 19.32 -17.64 16.95
CA GLU A 387 18.17 -18.46 17.35
C GLU A 387 17.08 -18.43 16.29
N THR A 388 16.75 -17.25 15.77
CA THR A 388 15.80 -17.06 14.67
C THR A 388 16.29 -17.79 13.42
N ARG A 389 17.57 -17.68 13.04
CA ARG A 389 18.14 -18.42 11.90
C ARG A 389 18.01 -19.93 12.06
N ARG A 390 18.33 -20.46 13.23
CA ARG A 390 18.17 -21.90 13.53
C ARG A 390 16.70 -22.32 13.42
N LEU A 391 15.78 -21.55 13.98
CA LEU A 391 14.35 -21.84 13.92
C LEU A 391 13.81 -21.81 12.49
N VAL A 392 14.28 -20.89 11.65
CA VAL A 392 13.95 -20.84 10.21
C VAL A 392 14.37 -22.15 9.53
N CYS A 393 15.59 -22.62 9.79
CA CYS A 393 16.04 -23.93 9.30
C CYS A 393 15.18 -25.08 9.82
N ASP A 394 14.81 -25.06 11.10
CA ASP A 394 13.99 -26.12 11.73
C ASP A 394 12.53 -26.11 11.27
N VAL A 395 11.98 -24.97 10.87
CA VAL A 395 10.57 -24.81 10.51
C VAL A 395 10.36 -24.89 8.99
N TYR A 396 11.20 -24.20 8.23
CA TYR A 396 11.05 -24.03 6.77
C TYR A 396 12.09 -24.80 5.94
N GLY A 397 13.12 -25.36 6.57
CA GLY A 397 14.11 -26.22 5.92
C GLY A 397 15.33 -25.51 5.33
N GLY A 398 15.51 -24.22 5.64
CA GLY A 398 16.71 -23.47 5.28
C GLY A 398 16.37 -22.10 4.70
N ILE A 399 17.42 -21.35 4.40
CA ILE A 399 17.34 -20.05 3.73
C ILE A 399 17.85 -20.23 2.30
N PRO A 400 17.13 -19.78 1.26
CA PRO A 400 17.58 -19.90 -0.12
C PRO A 400 18.95 -19.25 -0.34
N GLY A 401 19.91 -20.02 -0.86
CA GLY A 401 21.25 -19.55 -1.21
C GLY A 401 22.32 -19.71 -0.12
N ASP A 402 21.95 -20.21 1.07
CA ASP A 402 22.88 -20.80 2.06
C ASP A 402 23.06 -22.31 1.76
#